data_AF-A0A7X0CDU7-F1
#
_entry.id   AF-A0A7X0CDU7-F1
#
_cell.length_a   1.000
_cell.length_b   1.000
_cell.length_c   1.000
_cell.angle_alpha   90.00
_cell.angle_beta   90.00
_cell.angle_gamma   90.00
#
_symmetry.space_group_name_H-M   'P 1'
#
loop_
_entity.id
_entity.type
_entity.pdbx_description
1 polymer ?
#
loop_
_entity_poly.entity_id
_entity_poly.type
_entity_poly.pdbx_seq_one_letter_code
_entity_poly.pdbx_strand_id
1 'polypeptide(L)'
;MMIYKILFSTFLLLLCSCSPRGESGASRSGDQVSVSIHGVNYTEHPFEFSVVDPRDEKNNGGGEHIGPYAAGGIVCCFKLPAKWLPGTVIEVESRYWLSTGSEEEISAIEKKHTVELPAYANGKAGELWVLRRSDGGIDIVSSDLQPDHPQWPGNIKGWSVPSREFMLERWELERKLAEINVRDYQESIVELSRSPKSELQLAWASDKIHAWDEIKEFSGLEDPAYIRYVEKRYAEGLRRSKYRLEKIMKARP
;
A
#
# COMPACT_ATOMS: atom_id res chain seq x y z
N MET A 1 -41.59 -0.71 -98.05
CA MET A 1 -41.06 -1.98 -98.60
C MET A 1 -39.62 -2.11 -98.10
N MET A 2 -39.39 -3.16 -97.31
CA MET A 2 -38.13 -3.67 -96.73
C MET A 2 -36.83 -2.87 -96.85
N ILE A 3 -36.25 -2.49 -95.70
CA ILE A 3 -34.81 -2.64 -95.44
C ILE A 3 -34.62 -3.08 -93.98
N TYR A 4 -34.32 -4.37 -93.79
CA TYR A 4 -33.74 -4.92 -92.56
C TYR A 4 -32.36 -5.45 -92.94
N LYS A 5 -31.29 -4.93 -92.34
CA LYS A 5 -30.06 -5.70 -92.13
C LYS A 5 -29.46 -5.37 -90.77
N ILE A 6 -29.39 -6.43 -89.98
CA ILE A 6 -28.83 -6.61 -88.65
C ILE A 6 -27.31 -6.46 -88.74
N LEU A 7 -26.68 -5.82 -87.75
CA LEU A 7 -25.32 -6.16 -87.35
C LEU A 7 -25.12 -5.97 -85.85
N PHE A 8 -24.77 -7.09 -85.23
CA PHE A 8 -24.31 -7.33 -83.87
C PHE A 8 -23.26 -6.30 -83.41
N SER A 9 -23.38 -5.78 -82.19
CA SER A 9 -22.21 -5.51 -81.37
C SER A 9 -22.55 -5.57 -79.89
N THR A 10 -21.92 -6.54 -79.24
CA THR A 10 -21.86 -6.82 -77.82
C THR A 10 -21.26 -5.65 -77.05
N PHE A 11 -21.99 -5.10 -76.06
CA PHE A 11 -21.40 -4.23 -75.05
C PHE A 11 -21.49 -4.89 -73.67
N LEU A 12 -20.31 -5.09 -73.10
CA LEU A 12 -20.02 -5.81 -71.87
C LEU A 12 -20.37 -4.94 -70.65
N LEU A 13 -21.01 -5.55 -69.66
CA LEU A 13 -21.32 -4.98 -68.35
C LEU A 13 -20.04 -4.67 -67.56
N LEU A 14 -19.89 -3.43 -67.09
CA LEU A 14 -19.07 -3.10 -65.91
C LEU A 14 -20.00 -2.53 -64.83
N LEU A 15 -20.37 -3.39 -63.87
CA LEU A 15 -20.99 -2.98 -62.61
C LEU A 15 -19.88 -2.64 -61.62
N CYS A 16 -19.69 -1.34 -61.34
CA CYS A 16 -18.88 -0.88 -60.20
C CYS A 16 -19.62 -1.17 -58.89
N SER A 17 -19.16 -2.17 -58.16
CA SER A 17 -19.54 -2.41 -56.76
C SER A 17 -18.84 -1.38 -55.85
N CYS A 18 -19.60 -0.44 -55.29
CA CYS A 18 -19.17 0.32 -54.12
C CYS A 18 -19.41 -0.54 -52.87
N SER A 19 -18.35 -1.15 -52.33
CA SER A 19 -18.39 -1.65 -50.95
C SER A 19 -18.34 -0.47 -50.00
N PRO A 20 -19.24 -0.35 -49.01
CA PRO A 20 -19.02 0.57 -47.90
C PRO A 20 -17.81 0.07 -47.10
N ARG A 21 -16.74 0.85 -47.09
CA ARG A 21 -15.65 0.68 -46.13
C ARG A 21 -16.26 0.85 -44.74
N GLY A 22 -16.26 -0.23 -43.96
CA GLY A 22 -16.43 -0.14 -42.52
C GLY A 22 -15.37 0.82 -41.98
N GLU A 23 -15.83 1.81 -41.22
CA GLU A 23 -14.98 2.67 -40.42
C GLU A 23 -14.27 1.79 -39.39
N SER A 24 -13.05 1.37 -39.71
CA SER A 24 -12.10 0.88 -38.73
C SER A 24 -11.82 2.03 -37.78
N GLY A 25 -12.24 1.88 -36.51
CA GLY A 25 -12.02 2.82 -35.43
C GLY A 25 -10.56 3.26 -35.40
N ALA A 26 -10.32 4.47 -35.89
CA ALA A 26 -9.06 5.15 -35.71
C ALA A 26 -8.86 5.35 -34.20
N SER A 27 -7.74 4.85 -33.69
CA SER A 27 -7.21 5.15 -32.37
C SER A 27 -7.36 6.65 -32.09
N ARG A 28 -8.23 7.01 -31.15
CA ARG A 28 -8.27 8.36 -30.59
C ARG A 28 -7.05 8.51 -29.69
N SER A 29 -5.87 8.65 -30.27
CA SER A 29 -4.70 9.19 -29.58
C SER A 29 -4.94 10.69 -29.36
N GLY A 30 -5.84 11.02 -28.43
CA GLY A 30 -5.85 12.36 -27.86
C GLY A 30 -4.54 12.59 -27.12
N ASP A 31 -4.11 13.85 -27.00
CA ASP A 31 -2.94 14.20 -26.19
C ASP A 31 -3.02 13.51 -24.83
N GLN A 32 -2.05 12.65 -24.52
CA GLN A 32 -1.94 11.98 -23.23
C GLN A 32 -1.02 12.78 -22.32
N VAL A 33 -1.30 12.76 -21.03
CA VAL A 33 -0.47 13.37 -19.99
C VAL A 33 -0.02 12.30 -19.00
N SER A 34 1.24 12.39 -18.59
CA SER A 34 1.79 11.53 -17.54
C SER A 34 1.32 12.04 -16.19
N VAL A 35 0.78 11.16 -15.36
CA VAL A 35 0.28 11.48 -14.02
C VAL A 35 0.95 10.60 -12.97
N SER A 36 1.10 11.17 -11.79
CA SER A 36 1.47 10.46 -10.56
C SER A 36 0.36 9.50 -10.14
N ILE A 37 0.75 8.42 -9.49
CA ILE A 37 -0.16 7.41 -8.93
C ILE A 37 -0.05 7.44 -7.42
N HIS A 38 -1.20 7.41 -6.75
CA HIS A 38 -1.34 7.38 -5.31
C HIS A 38 -2.25 6.22 -4.93
N GLY A 39 -2.06 5.67 -3.73
CA GLY A 39 -2.98 4.69 -3.19
C GLY A 39 -3.43 5.01 -1.78
N VAL A 40 -4.66 4.62 -1.44
CA VAL A 40 -5.20 4.73 -0.07
C VAL A 40 -5.90 3.44 0.29
N ASN A 41 -5.58 2.89 1.47
CA ASN A 41 -6.17 1.69 2.01
C ASN A 41 -7.18 2.03 3.10
N TYR A 42 -8.45 1.67 2.91
CA TYR A 42 -9.51 1.82 3.91
C TYR A 42 -9.84 0.50 4.62
N THR A 43 -8.90 -0.45 4.63
CA THR A 43 -9.06 -1.77 5.26
C THR A 43 -7.96 -2.07 6.26
N GLU A 44 -8.19 -3.11 7.06
CA GLU A 44 -7.28 -3.71 8.03
C GLU A 44 -6.16 -4.58 7.41
N HIS A 45 -6.22 -4.86 6.12
CA HIS A 45 -5.25 -5.70 5.43
C HIS A 45 -4.36 -4.86 4.54
N PRO A 46 -3.03 -5.06 4.55
CA PRO A 46 -2.16 -4.38 3.60
C PRO A 46 -2.50 -4.79 2.17
N PHE A 47 -2.24 -3.91 1.21
CA PHE A 47 -2.38 -4.22 -0.20
C PHE A 47 -1.30 -3.58 -1.06
N GLU A 48 -1.00 -4.22 -2.16
CA GLU A 48 -0.22 -3.70 -3.29
C GLU A 48 -1.15 -3.60 -4.49
N PHE A 49 -0.80 -2.73 -5.43
CA PHE A 49 -1.51 -2.63 -6.69
C PHE A 49 -0.60 -2.20 -7.83
N SER A 50 -1.05 -2.43 -9.06
CA SER A 50 -0.56 -1.83 -10.30
C SER A 50 -1.76 -1.34 -11.11
N VAL A 51 -1.51 -0.41 -12.02
CA VAL A 51 -2.51 0.10 -12.97
C VAL A 51 -2.06 -0.18 -14.40
N VAL A 52 -2.99 -0.58 -15.26
CA VAL A 52 -2.75 -0.94 -16.66
C VAL A 52 -3.86 -0.35 -17.52
N ASP A 53 -3.52 0.27 -18.66
CA ASP A 53 -4.53 0.58 -19.68
C ASP A 53 -4.85 -0.72 -20.43
N PRO A 54 -6.08 -1.23 -20.37
CA PRO A 54 -6.43 -2.50 -21.01
C PRO A 54 -6.35 -2.45 -22.55
N ARG A 55 -6.14 -1.28 -23.15
CA ARG A 55 -5.98 -1.10 -24.61
C ARG A 55 -4.52 -0.89 -25.02
N ASP A 56 -3.64 -0.60 -24.06
CA ASP A 56 -2.20 -0.42 -24.28
C ASP A 56 -1.44 -0.86 -23.03
N GLU A 57 -1.07 -2.14 -22.97
CA GLU A 57 -0.34 -2.72 -21.82
C GLU A 57 1.00 -2.01 -21.53
N LYS A 58 1.56 -1.26 -22.49
CA LYS A 58 2.77 -0.45 -22.26
C LYS A 58 2.50 0.80 -21.43
N ASN A 59 1.25 1.23 -21.35
CA ASN A 59 0.79 2.23 -20.41
C ASN A 59 0.39 1.51 -19.11
N ASN A 60 1.39 1.24 -18.27
CA ASN A 60 1.20 0.70 -16.94
C ASN A 60 2.04 1.46 -15.92
N GLY A 61 1.66 1.35 -14.65
CA GLY A 61 2.41 1.92 -13.54
C GLY A 61 2.25 1.08 -12.27
N GLY A 62 3.32 0.96 -11.50
CA GLY A 62 3.29 0.27 -10.20
C GLY A 62 2.75 1.20 -9.10
N GLY A 63 2.00 0.63 -8.17
CA GLY A 63 1.69 1.25 -6.88
C GLY A 63 2.66 0.79 -5.79
N GLU A 64 2.53 1.40 -4.62
CA GLU A 64 3.28 1.00 -3.41
C GLU A 64 2.59 -0.13 -2.64
N HIS A 65 3.34 -0.76 -1.75
CA HIS A 65 2.78 -1.54 -0.65
C HIS A 65 2.19 -0.61 0.40
N ILE A 66 0.87 -0.67 0.61
CA ILE A 66 0.14 0.22 1.51
C ILE A 66 -0.36 -0.57 2.71
N GLY A 67 0.08 -0.15 3.89
CA GLY A 67 -0.32 -0.73 5.16
C GLY A 67 -1.82 -0.57 5.45
N PRO A 68 -2.33 -1.26 6.49
CA PRO A 68 -3.70 -1.10 6.96
C PRO A 68 -4.02 0.36 7.29
N TYR A 69 -5.19 0.85 6.84
CA TYR A 69 -5.65 2.21 7.11
C TYR A 69 -4.60 3.30 6.87
N ALA A 70 -3.84 3.18 5.78
CA ALA A 70 -2.76 4.09 5.41
C ALA A 70 -2.92 4.60 3.97
N ALA A 71 -2.06 5.56 3.59
CA ALA A 71 -1.90 6.02 2.22
C ALA A 71 -0.44 5.84 1.79
N GLY A 72 -0.24 5.51 0.51
CA GLY A 72 1.07 5.49 -0.13
C GLY A 72 1.55 6.89 -0.51
N GLY A 73 2.82 6.98 -0.87
CA GLY A 73 3.44 8.13 -1.49
C GLY A 73 3.08 8.29 -2.97
N ILE A 74 3.91 9.08 -3.66
CA ILE A 74 3.80 9.39 -5.08
C ILE A 74 4.62 8.37 -5.88
N VAL A 75 4.00 7.61 -6.77
CA VAL A 75 4.69 6.71 -7.70
C VAL A 75 4.50 7.18 -9.14
N CYS A 76 5.56 7.05 -9.94
CA CYS A 76 5.55 7.37 -11.35
C CYS A 76 5.51 6.09 -12.21
N CYS A 77 4.78 6.05 -13.33
CA CYS A 77 3.76 6.99 -13.80
C CYS A 77 2.73 6.22 -14.63
N PHE A 78 1.55 6.80 -14.81
CA PHE A 78 0.53 6.32 -15.75
C PHE A 78 0.17 7.43 -16.74
N LYS A 79 -0.29 7.10 -17.95
CA LYS A 79 -0.76 8.09 -18.92
C LYS A 79 -2.27 8.13 -18.96
N LEU A 80 -2.83 9.33 -18.81
CA LEU A 80 -4.26 9.60 -18.97
C LEU A 80 -4.51 10.48 -20.19
N PRO A 81 -5.67 10.37 -20.86
CA PRO A 81 -6.10 11.38 -21.83
C PRO A 81 -6.15 12.77 -21.17
N ALA A 82 -5.61 13.80 -21.83
CA ALA A 82 -5.61 15.17 -21.32
C ALA A 82 -7.04 15.71 -21.07
N LYS A 83 -8.00 15.22 -21.86
CA LYS A 83 -9.44 15.42 -21.67
C LYS A 83 -10.12 14.09 -21.46
N TRP A 84 -11.00 14.01 -20.48
CA TRP A 84 -11.73 12.79 -20.19
C TRP A 84 -12.59 12.36 -21.38
N LEU A 85 -12.66 11.05 -21.60
CA LEU A 85 -13.48 10.42 -22.63
C LEU A 85 -14.46 9.44 -21.97
N PRO A 86 -15.74 9.41 -22.39
CA PRO A 86 -16.69 8.40 -21.90
C PRO A 86 -16.18 6.97 -22.13
N GLY A 87 -16.37 6.10 -21.14
CA GLY A 87 -15.89 4.72 -21.18
C GLY A 87 -14.37 4.56 -21.00
N THR A 88 -13.69 5.57 -20.44
CA THR A 88 -12.28 5.42 -20.04
C THR A 88 -12.21 4.44 -18.87
N VAL A 89 -11.53 3.32 -19.06
CA VAL A 89 -11.34 2.28 -18.05
C VAL A 89 -9.86 2.09 -17.74
N ILE A 90 -9.56 1.69 -16.51
CA ILE A 90 -8.22 1.28 -16.05
C ILE A 90 -8.37 -0.09 -15.40
N GLU A 91 -7.47 -1.01 -15.73
CA GLU A 91 -7.33 -2.24 -14.98
C GLU A 91 -6.43 -1.99 -13.77
N VAL A 92 -6.92 -2.33 -12.58
CA VAL A 92 -6.14 -2.33 -11.34
C VAL A 92 -5.89 -3.78 -10.96
N GLU A 93 -4.64 -4.21 -11.00
CA GLU A 93 -4.25 -5.49 -10.44
C GLU A 93 -3.89 -5.25 -8.98
N SER A 94 -4.52 -5.97 -8.07
CA SER A 94 -4.34 -5.80 -6.62
C SER A 94 -3.91 -7.10 -5.98
N ARG A 95 -3.02 -7.01 -5.00
CA ARG A 95 -2.56 -8.12 -4.17
C ARG A 95 -2.78 -7.75 -2.71
N TYR A 96 -3.45 -8.59 -1.93
CA TYR A 96 -3.61 -8.39 -0.50
C TYR A 96 -3.41 -9.70 0.24
N TRP A 97 -3.09 -9.61 1.53
CA TRP A 97 -2.76 -10.78 2.35
C TRP A 97 -3.77 -10.92 3.47
N LEU A 98 -4.32 -12.12 3.60
CA LEU A 98 -5.10 -12.52 4.76
C LEU A 98 -4.19 -13.34 5.68
N SER A 99 -4.19 -13.02 6.97
CA SER A 99 -3.65 -13.95 7.95
C SER A 99 -4.64 -15.12 8.06
N THR A 100 -4.20 -16.32 7.73
CA THR A 100 -5.02 -17.54 7.84
C THR A 100 -5.06 -18.10 9.26
N GLY A 101 -4.42 -17.43 10.23
CA GLY A 101 -4.37 -17.85 11.64
C GLY A 101 -3.32 -18.91 11.96
N SER A 102 -2.57 -19.41 10.97
CA SER A 102 -1.33 -20.16 11.18
C SER A 102 -0.12 -19.26 10.89
N GLU A 103 0.97 -19.40 11.65
CA GLU A 103 2.20 -18.60 11.47
C GLU A 103 2.86 -18.79 10.09
N GLU A 104 2.42 -19.78 9.31
CA GLU A 104 3.13 -20.28 8.13
C GLU A 104 2.44 -19.97 6.79
N GLU A 105 1.16 -19.55 6.77
CA GLU A 105 0.43 -19.41 5.50
C GLU A 105 -0.18 -18.01 5.29
N ILE A 106 0.69 -17.06 4.93
CA ILE A 106 0.26 -15.78 4.35
C ILE A 106 0.06 -16.00 2.84
N SER A 107 -1.13 -16.46 2.45
CA SER A 107 -1.47 -16.53 1.03
C SER A 107 -1.82 -15.13 0.51
N ALA A 108 -1.16 -14.74 -0.57
CA ALA A 108 -1.51 -13.52 -1.27
C ALA A 108 -2.71 -13.79 -2.18
N ILE A 109 -3.74 -12.95 -2.06
CA ILE A 109 -4.89 -12.99 -2.96
C ILE A 109 -4.70 -11.91 -4.00
N GLU A 110 -4.60 -12.34 -5.25
CA GLU A 110 -4.51 -11.46 -6.42
C GLU A 110 -5.89 -11.28 -7.04
N LYS A 111 -6.24 -10.05 -7.39
CA LYS A 111 -7.50 -9.70 -8.07
C LYS A 111 -7.27 -8.63 -9.12
N LYS A 112 -7.86 -8.82 -10.29
CA LYS A 112 -7.96 -7.81 -11.35
C LYS A 112 -9.29 -7.09 -11.25
N HIS A 113 -9.27 -5.77 -11.31
CA HIS A 113 -10.45 -4.91 -11.27
C HIS A 113 -10.45 -4.03 -12.51
N THR A 114 -11.45 -4.15 -13.38
CA THR A 114 -11.66 -3.18 -14.45
C THR A 114 -12.56 -2.07 -13.91
N VAL A 115 -11.99 -0.88 -13.71
CA VAL A 115 -12.70 0.24 -13.08
C VAL A 115 -12.85 1.37 -14.09
N GLU A 116 -14.07 1.90 -14.22
CA GLU A 116 -14.31 3.10 -15.04
C GLU A 116 -13.78 4.33 -14.31
N LEU A 117 -13.00 5.16 -15.01
CA LEU A 117 -12.47 6.40 -14.50
C LEU A 117 -13.56 7.48 -14.59
N PRO A 118 -14.02 8.06 -13.47
CA PRO A 118 -15.02 9.12 -13.50
C PRO A 118 -14.53 10.35 -14.28
N ALA A 119 -15.48 11.17 -14.75
CA ALA A 119 -15.16 12.41 -15.43
C ALA A 119 -14.29 13.33 -14.56
N TYR A 120 -13.29 13.96 -15.18
CA TYR A 120 -12.40 14.88 -14.49
C TYR A 120 -13.18 16.07 -13.94
N ALA A 121 -13.08 16.32 -12.64
CA ALA A 121 -13.89 17.32 -11.95
C ALA A 121 -13.71 18.74 -12.50
N ASN A 122 -12.51 19.08 -12.97
CA ASN A 122 -12.16 20.36 -13.57
C ASN A 122 -11.97 20.27 -15.10
N GLY A 123 -12.34 19.15 -15.72
CA GLY A 123 -12.18 18.88 -17.16
C GLY A 123 -10.76 18.54 -17.61
N LYS A 124 -9.79 18.42 -16.69
CA LYS A 124 -8.38 18.08 -16.97
C LYS A 124 -7.92 16.92 -16.10
N ALA A 125 -7.04 16.08 -16.64
CA ALA A 125 -6.45 15.01 -15.83
C ALA A 125 -5.59 15.63 -14.71
N GLY A 126 -5.82 15.18 -13.48
CA GLY A 126 -4.92 15.34 -12.35
C GLY A 126 -4.23 14.01 -12.00
N GLU A 127 -3.63 13.93 -10.83
CA GLU A 127 -3.04 12.69 -10.29
C GLU A 127 -4.05 11.54 -10.23
N LEU A 128 -3.57 10.30 -10.41
CA LEU A 128 -4.40 9.09 -10.34
C LEU A 128 -4.39 8.51 -8.93
N TRP A 129 -5.56 8.40 -8.32
CA TRP A 129 -5.75 7.84 -6.99
C TRP A 129 -6.42 6.48 -7.09
N VAL A 130 -5.84 5.47 -6.45
CA VAL A 130 -6.41 4.12 -6.30
C VAL A 130 -6.82 3.92 -4.85
N LEU A 131 -8.10 3.71 -4.61
CA LEU A 131 -8.68 3.63 -3.28
C LEU A 131 -9.17 2.20 -3.04
N ARG A 132 -8.53 1.49 -2.11
CA ARG A 132 -9.04 0.20 -1.64
C ARG A 132 -10.10 0.42 -0.58
N ARG A 133 -11.35 0.20 -0.97
CA ARG A 133 -12.55 0.40 -0.15
C ARG A 133 -12.59 -0.56 1.04
N SER A 134 -13.40 -0.21 2.05
CA SER A 134 -13.60 -1.02 3.25
C SER A 134 -14.20 -2.41 2.98
N ASP A 135 -14.93 -2.59 1.87
CA ASP A 135 -15.44 -3.89 1.41
C ASP A 135 -14.43 -4.68 0.55
N GLY A 136 -13.21 -4.16 0.40
CA GLY A 136 -12.13 -4.75 -0.41
C GLY A 136 -12.23 -4.45 -1.90
N GLY A 137 -13.22 -3.69 -2.35
CA GLY A 137 -13.31 -3.18 -3.72
C GLY A 137 -12.27 -2.11 -4.04
N ILE A 138 -12.14 -1.75 -5.31
CA ILE A 138 -11.24 -0.70 -5.78
C ILE A 138 -12.04 0.41 -6.46
N ASP A 139 -11.81 1.65 -6.05
CA ASP A 139 -12.24 2.86 -6.76
C ASP A 139 -11.02 3.58 -7.33
N ILE A 140 -11.21 4.30 -8.44
CA ILE A 140 -10.20 5.17 -9.03
C ILE A 140 -10.72 6.59 -9.23
N VAL A 141 -9.85 7.59 -9.07
CA VAL A 141 -10.18 9.01 -9.23
C VAL A 141 -9.01 9.74 -9.86
N SER A 142 -9.28 10.69 -10.76
CA SER A 142 -8.26 11.65 -11.21
C SER A 142 -8.48 13.00 -10.51
N SER A 143 -7.50 13.47 -9.73
CA SER A 143 -7.59 14.72 -8.99
C SER A 143 -6.23 15.21 -8.49
N ASP A 144 -6.01 16.53 -8.51
CA ASP A 144 -4.89 17.19 -7.82
C ASP A 144 -5.23 17.56 -6.36
N LEU A 145 -6.41 17.13 -5.88
CA LEU A 145 -6.88 17.36 -4.52
C LEU A 145 -6.72 16.07 -3.70
N GLN A 146 -6.56 16.20 -2.39
CA GLN A 146 -6.47 15.05 -1.49
C GLN A 146 -7.87 14.61 -1.02
N PRO A 147 -8.04 13.36 -0.53
CA PRO A 147 -9.34 12.82 -0.11
C PRO A 147 -10.10 13.63 0.93
N ASP A 148 -9.41 14.38 1.79
CA ASP A 148 -9.98 15.25 2.82
C ASP A 148 -10.30 16.67 2.33
N HIS A 149 -9.96 17.01 1.09
CA HIS A 149 -10.28 18.31 0.53
C HIS A 149 -11.80 18.44 0.26
N PRO A 150 -12.44 19.59 0.58
CA PRO A 150 -13.89 19.76 0.39
C PRO A 150 -14.39 19.56 -1.05
N GLN A 151 -13.53 19.82 -2.03
CA GLN A 151 -13.83 19.64 -3.46
C GLN A 151 -13.31 18.31 -4.04
N TRP A 152 -12.84 17.39 -3.19
CA TRP A 152 -12.42 16.07 -3.62
C TRP A 152 -13.53 15.38 -4.43
N PRO A 153 -13.25 14.88 -5.65
CA PRO A 153 -14.29 14.33 -6.51
C PRO A 153 -14.60 12.84 -6.25
N GLY A 154 -13.78 12.13 -5.47
CA GLY A 154 -14.01 10.72 -5.16
C GLY A 154 -15.21 10.47 -4.25
N ASN A 155 -15.80 9.29 -4.34
CA ASN A 155 -16.96 8.91 -3.52
C ASN A 155 -16.60 8.75 -2.03
N ILE A 156 -15.40 8.25 -1.75
CA ILE A 156 -14.87 8.12 -0.39
C ILE A 156 -14.28 9.46 0.02
N LYS A 157 -14.80 10.05 1.10
CA LYS A 157 -14.35 11.33 1.64
C LYS A 157 -13.47 11.14 2.88
N GLY A 158 -12.43 11.94 3.00
CA GLY A 158 -11.49 11.91 4.11
C GLY A 158 -10.43 10.81 3.99
N TRP A 159 -9.41 10.91 4.84
CA TRP A 159 -8.39 9.87 4.98
C TRP A 159 -8.96 8.61 5.61
N SER A 160 -8.26 7.48 5.42
CA SER A 160 -8.61 6.24 6.08
C SER A 160 -8.49 6.38 7.59
N VAL A 161 -9.52 5.91 8.30
CA VAL A 161 -9.57 5.91 9.76
C VAL A 161 -9.60 4.45 10.23
N PRO A 162 -8.65 4.03 11.08
CA PRO A 162 -8.65 2.68 11.62
C PRO A 162 -9.95 2.31 12.33
N SER A 163 -10.42 1.08 12.10
CA SER A 163 -11.57 0.55 12.86
C SER A 163 -11.20 0.37 14.33
N ARG A 164 -12.22 0.40 15.20
CA ARG A 164 -12.01 0.17 16.63
C ARG A 164 -11.44 -1.22 16.90
N GLU A 165 -11.88 -2.24 16.17
CA GLU A 165 -11.34 -3.59 16.29
C GLU A 165 -9.86 -3.65 15.94
N PHE A 166 -9.46 -3.03 14.83
CA PHE A 166 -8.05 -2.97 14.44
C PHE A 166 -7.21 -2.23 15.48
N MET A 167 -7.67 -1.08 15.97
CA MET A 167 -6.95 -0.34 17.02
C MET A 167 -6.80 -1.16 18.30
N LEU A 168 -7.84 -1.89 18.72
CA LEU A 168 -7.79 -2.77 19.89
C LEU A 168 -6.81 -3.93 19.69
N GLU A 169 -6.78 -4.53 18.51
CA GLU A 169 -5.82 -5.60 18.17
C GLU A 169 -4.38 -5.09 18.27
N ARG A 170 -4.07 -3.94 17.65
CA ARG A 170 -2.73 -3.33 17.71
C ARG A 170 -2.35 -2.93 19.14
N TRP A 171 -3.29 -2.37 19.89
CA TRP A 171 -3.10 -2.03 21.29
C TRP A 171 -2.77 -3.27 22.15
N GLU A 172 -3.47 -4.38 21.92
CA GLU A 172 -3.26 -5.63 22.65
C GLU A 172 -1.87 -6.23 22.39
N LEU A 173 -1.39 -6.16 21.14
CA LEU A 173 -0.03 -6.53 20.79
C LEU A 173 1.00 -5.65 21.51
N GLU A 174 0.81 -4.33 21.50
CA GLU A 174 1.73 -3.41 22.19
C GLU A 174 1.72 -3.64 23.70
N ARG A 175 0.53 -3.84 24.29
CA ARG A 175 0.36 -4.15 25.72
C ARG A 175 1.13 -5.42 26.09
N LYS A 176 0.96 -6.51 25.35
CA LYS A 176 1.67 -7.78 25.58
C LYS A 176 3.19 -7.59 25.52
N LEU A 177 3.69 -6.89 24.51
CA LEU A 177 5.12 -6.60 24.38
C LEU A 177 5.64 -5.75 25.55
N ALA A 178 4.87 -4.75 26.00
CA ALA A 178 5.24 -3.95 27.15
C ALA A 178 5.24 -4.75 28.47
N GLU A 179 4.31 -5.68 28.64
CA GLU A 179 4.28 -6.60 29.79
C GLU A 179 5.48 -7.56 29.81
N ILE A 180 5.85 -8.10 28.65
CA ILE A 180 7.06 -8.92 28.51
C ILE A 180 8.28 -8.10 28.93
N ASN A 181 8.46 -6.89 28.41
CA ASN A 181 9.58 -6.03 28.80
C ASN A 181 9.62 -5.72 30.31
N VAL A 182 8.46 -5.55 30.97
CA VAL A 182 8.42 -5.37 32.43
C VAL A 182 8.90 -6.64 33.13
N ARG A 183 8.40 -7.80 32.70
CA ARG A 183 8.76 -9.10 33.26
C ARG A 183 10.25 -9.38 33.10
N ASP A 184 10.80 -9.18 31.91
CA ASP A 184 12.21 -9.45 31.61
C ASP A 184 13.14 -8.67 32.55
N TYR A 185 12.88 -7.37 32.77
CA TYR A 185 13.67 -6.61 33.75
C TYR A 185 13.46 -7.05 35.19
N GLN A 186 12.25 -7.49 35.57
CA GLN A 186 12.02 -8.05 36.91
C GLN A 186 12.83 -9.34 37.10
N GLU A 187 12.82 -10.22 36.10
CA GLU A 187 13.57 -11.47 36.09
C GLU A 187 15.07 -11.22 36.13
N SER A 188 15.61 -10.31 35.32
CA SER A 188 17.03 -9.92 35.36
C SER A 188 17.46 -9.38 36.72
N ILE A 189 16.63 -8.58 37.41
CA ILE A 189 16.95 -8.09 38.77
C ILE A 189 16.98 -9.26 39.78
N VAL A 190 16.03 -10.18 39.67
CA VAL A 190 15.96 -11.37 40.53
C VAL A 190 17.15 -12.29 40.28
N GLU A 191 17.50 -12.57 39.02
CA GLU A 191 18.62 -13.43 38.66
C GLU A 191 19.98 -12.78 38.95
N LEU A 192 20.11 -11.46 38.86
CA LEU A 192 21.30 -10.76 39.35
C LEU A 192 21.52 -10.99 40.85
N SER A 193 20.45 -11.12 41.63
CA SER A 193 20.52 -11.41 43.06
C SER A 193 20.76 -12.89 43.36
N ARG A 194 20.12 -13.78 42.59
CA ARG A 194 20.14 -15.23 42.80
C ARG A 194 21.40 -15.91 42.25
N SER A 195 21.81 -15.50 41.05
CA SER A 195 22.87 -16.10 40.25
C SER A 195 23.80 -15.03 39.65
N PRO A 196 24.44 -14.16 40.48
CA PRO A 196 25.09 -12.93 40.00
C PRO A 196 26.12 -13.16 38.89
N LYS A 197 26.94 -14.21 39.00
CA LYS A 197 27.97 -14.53 38.02
C LYS A 197 27.38 -14.84 36.63
N SER A 198 26.29 -15.61 36.58
CA SER A 198 25.63 -15.98 35.32
C SER A 198 25.01 -14.75 34.65
N GLU A 199 24.29 -13.94 35.43
CA GLU A 199 23.64 -12.73 34.92
C GLU A 199 24.66 -11.69 34.44
N LEU A 200 25.74 -11.46 35.19
CA LEU A 200 26.81 -10.55 34.77
C LEU A 200 27.54 -11.01 33.51
N GLN A 201 27.68 -12.33 33.31
CA GLN A 201 28.23 -12.88 32.07
C GLN A 201 27.32 -12.60 30.86
N LEU A 202 26.02 -12.81 31.00
CA LEU A 202 25.04 -12.50 29.95
C LEU A 202 25.01 -11.00 29.65
N ALA A 203 24.94 -10.16 30.69
CA ALA A 203 24.98 -8.71 30.55
C ALA A 203 26.26 -8.24 29.84
N TRP A 204 27.43 -8.75 30.24
CA TRP A 204 28.72 -8.37 29.62
C TRP A 204 28.83 -8.82 28.18
N ALA A 205 28.31 -10.01 27.84
CA ALA A 205 28.27 -10.49 26.46
C ALA A 205 27.37 -9.60 25.58
N SER A 206 26.18 -9.25 26.08
CA SER A 206 25.25 -8.35 25.40
C SER A 206 25.85 -6.95 25.23
N ASP A 207 26.42 -6.38 26.29
CA ASP A 207 26.93 -5.01 26.30
C ASP A 207 28.14 -4.85 25.37
N LYS A 208 28.97 -5.89 25.19
CA LYS A 208 30.04 -5.88 24.19
C LYS A 208 29.52 -5.76 22.75
N ILE A 209 28.30 -6.22 22.48
CA ILE A 209 27.70 -6.17 21.14
C ILE A 209 26.94 -4.86 20.94
N HIS A 210 26.18 -4.42 21.95
CA HIS A 210 25.19 -3.36 21.79
C HIS A 210 25.56 -2.03 22.48
N ALA A 211 26.49 -2.06 23.44
CA ALA A 211 26.79 -0.92 24.32
C ALA A 211 28.30 -0.80 24.60
N TRP A 212 29.16 -1.18 23.65
CA TRP A 212 30.62 -1.21 23.85
C TRP A 212 31.16 0.13 24.34
N ASP A 213 30.71 1.24 23.76
CA ASP A 213 31.16 2.58 24.16
C ASP A 213 30.80 2.94 25.60
N GLU A 214 29.75 2.34 26.16
CA GLU A 214 29.31 2.56 27.55
C GLU A 214 30.11 1.71 28.54
N ILE A 215 30.71 0.60 28.09
CA ILE A 215 31.36 -0.38 28.97
C ILE A 215 32.89 -0.52 28.79
N LYS A 216 33.47 0.07 27.74
CA LYS A 216 34.90 -0.08 27.40
C LYS A 216 35.89 0.37 28.48
N GLU A 217 35.45 1.24 29.39
CA GLU A 217 36.27 1.74 30.49
C GLU A 217 36.24 0.82 31.73
N PHE A 218 35.35 -0.17 31.77
CA PHE A 218 35.32 -1.14 32.87
C PHE A 218 36.39 -2.22 32.67
N SER A 219 36.99 -2.65 33.78
CA SER A 219 38.05 -3.67 33.77
C SER A 219 37.55 -5.09 33.46
N GLY A 220 36.23 -5.31 33.50
CA GLY A 220 35.58 -6.58 33.15
C GLY A 220 34.25 -6.77 33.88
N LEU A 221 33.64 -7.95 33.71
CA LEU A 221 32.35 -8.27 34.32
C LEU A 221 32.37 -8.36 35.86
N GLU A 222 33.55 -8.55 36.45
CA GLU A 222 33.76 -8.59 37.91
C GLU A 222 34.10 -7.21 38.49
N ASP A 223 34.22 -6.18 37.65
CA ASP A 223 34.49 -4.81 38.09
C ASP A 223 33.33 -4.29 38.99
N PRO A 224 33.59 -3.88 40.24
CA PRO A 224 32.55 -3.37 41.13
C PRO A 224 31.78 -2.16 40.55
N ALA A 225 32.41 -1.35 39.70
CA ALA A 225 31.74 -0.24 39.02
C ALA A 225 30.81 -0.74 37.91
N TYR A 226 31.21 -1.80 37.18
CA TYR A 226 30.35 -2.45 36.18
C TYR A 226 29.13 -3.12 36.82
N ILE A 227 29.32 -3.80 37.96
CA ILE A 227 28.21 -4.44 38.70
C ILE A 227 27.15 -3.38 39.08
N ARG A 228 27.58 -2.26 39.68
CA ARG A 228 26.67 -1.15 40.01
C ARG A 228 26.02 -0.53 38.77
N TYR A 229 26.74 -0.47 37.66
CA TYR A 229 26.20 -0.02 36.38
C TYR A 229 25.07 -0.94 35.89
N VAL A 230 25.25 -2.26 35.94
CA VAL A 230 24.21 -3.24 35.57
C VAL A 230 22.99 -3.14 36.49
N GLU A 231 23.19 -3.09 37.81
CA GLU A 231 22.11 -2.93 38.80
C GLU A 231 21.27 -1.68 38.49
N LYS A 232 21.94 -0.54 38.28
CA LYS A 232 21.28 0.72 37.94
C LYS A 232 20.55 0.63 36.62
N ARG A 233 21.18 0.06 35.58
CA ARG A 233 20.60 -0.09 34.24
C ARG A 233 19.33 -0.93 34.28
N TYR A 234 19.32 -2.05 35.01
CA TYR A 234 18.13 -2.90 35.18
C TYR A 234 17.02 -2.20 35.96
N ALA A 235 17.36 -1.52 37.07
CA ALA A 235 16.38 -0.77 37.85
C ALA A 235 15.72 0.37 37.02
N GLU A 236 16.53 1.10 36.24
CA GLU A 236 16.01 2.13 35.34
C GLU A 236 15.22 1.56 34.17
N GLY A 237 15.67 0.44 33.60
CA GLY A 237 14.97 -0.32 32.57
C GLY A 237 13.57 -0.72 33.04
N LEU A 238 13.47 -1.34 34.23
CA LEU A 238 12.19 -1.70 34.85
C LEU A 238 11.29 -0.48 35.04
N ARG A 239 11.83 0.63 35.55
CA ARG A 239 11.07 1.87 35.75
C ARG A 239 10.51 2.40 34.43
N ARG A 240 11.32 2.45 33.37
CA ARG A 240 10.89 2.89 32.04
C ARG A 240 9.84 1.96 31.45
N SER A 241 10.03 0.64 31.55
CA SER A 241 9.09 -0.36 31.05
C SER A 241 7.73 -0.28 31.77
N LYS A 242 7.72 -0.13 33.09
CA LYS A 242 6.46 0.06 33.86
C LYS A 242 5.72 1.33 33.46
N TYR A 243 6.44 2.44 33.32
CA TYR A 243 5.86 3.70 32.86
C TYR A 243 5.29 3.60 31.45
N ARG A 244 5.99 2.90 30.54
CA ARG A 244 5.48 2.64 29.18
C ARG A 244 4.20 1.80 29.22
N LEU A 245 4.18 0.72 29.99
CA LEU A 245 3.00 -0.13 30.15
C LEU A 245 1.81 0.69 30.69
N GLU A 246 2.02 1.52 31.71
CA GLU A 246 0.98 2.39 32.24
C GLU A 246 0.41 3.36 31.18
N LYS A 247 1.28 3.94 30.35
CA LYS A 247 0.85 4.79 29.23
C LYS A 247 0.01 4.03 28.22
N ILE A 248 0.43 2.82 27.84
CA ILE A 248 -0.32 1.96 26.92
C ILE A 248 -1.69 1.63 27.52
N MET A 249 -1.75 1.26 28.79
CA MET A 249 -3.01 0.94 29.48
C MET A 249 -3.97 2.13 29.53
N LYS A 250 -3.45 3.35 29.68
CA LYS A 250 -4.25 4.59 29.65
C LYS A 250 -4.74 4.98 28.25
N ALA A 251 -4.01 4.58 27.21
CA ALA A 251 -4.30 4.92 25.81
C ALA A 251 -5.17 3.86 25.10
N ARG A 252 -5.93 3.05 25.85
CA ARG A 252 -6.79 2.01 25.28
C ARG A 252 -7.89 2.62 24.38
N PRO A 253 -8.05 2.15 23.13
CA PRO A 253 -9.12 2.57 22.21
C PRO A 253 -10.55 2.15 22.57
#